data_AF-A0A3S4NQI3-F1
#
_entry.id   AF-A0A3S4NQI3-F1
#
_cell.length_a   1.000
_cell.length_b   1.000
_cell.length_c   1.000
_cell.angle_alpha   90.00
_cell.angle_beta   90.00
_cell.angle_gamma   90.00
#
_symmetry.space_group_name_H-M   'P 1'
#
loop_
_entity.id
_entity.type
_entity.pdbx_description
1 polymer ?
#
loop_
_entity_poly.entity_id
_entity_poly.type
_entity_poly.pdbx_seq_one_letter_code
_entity_poly.pdbx_strand_id
1 'polypeptide(L)'
;MSVEIHLPGATTALPARLDGVVIGVLLDVPDAAAPVVAYPGCPSEHGLAAATTTQLSRADIGAQVALMFVAGDPRQPLLIGRIQRLPQEALAQLDGERLEFSAEREIVLRCGKASITLTRAGKVIIRGAYLSSRSTGVNRIKGGSVQIN
;
A
#
# COMPACT_ATOMS: atom_id res chain seq x y z
N MET A 1 26.89 -20.76 -3.97
CA MET A 1 26.05 -21.95 -4.22
C MET A 1 25.20 -21.64 -5.44
N SER A 2 25.60 -22.16 -6.60
CA SER A 2 24.89 -22.01 -7.87
C SER A 2 23.84 -23.11 -7.97
N VAL A 3 22.58 -22.73 -8.20
CA VAL A 3 21.50 -23.68 -8.46
C VAL A 3 21.45 -23.93 -9.96
N GLU A 4 21.77 -25.14 -10.39
CA GLU A 4 21.48 -25.59 -11.75
C GLU A 4 20.00 -25.99 -11.84
N ILE A 5 19.25 -25.30 -12.69
CA ILE A 5 17.86 -25.61 -12.97
C ILE A 5 17.85 -26.56 -14.17
N HIS A 6 17.55 -27.84 -13.92
CA HIS A 6 17.34 -28.82 -14.98
C HIS A 6 15.90 -28.65 -15.52
N LEU A 7 15.75 -27.99 -16.67
CA LEU A 7 14.48 -27.94 -17.39
C LEU A 7 14.35 -29.19 -18.28
N PRO A 8 13.30 -30.00 -18.14
CA PRO A 8 13.08 -31.16 -19.02
C PRO A 8 12.89 -30.72 -20.47
N GLY A 9 13.39 -31.55 -21.39
CA GLY A 9 13.47 -31.29 -22.82
C GLY A 9 12.14 -30.89 -23.45
N ALA A 10 12.19 -29.83 -24.27
CA ALA A 10 11.04 -29.32 -24.99
C ALA A 10 10.61 -30.27 -26.11
N THR A 11 9.41 -30.84 -25.99
CA THR A 11 8.46 -31.05 -27.09
C THR A 11 7.11 -31.50 -26.53
N THR A 12 6.08 -30.66 -26.68
CA THR A 12 4.79 -30.93 -27.34
C THR A 12 3.86 -29.76 -27.00
N ALA A 13 3.51 -28.95 -28.00
CA ALA A 13 2.53 -27.85 -28.02
C ALA A 13 2.20 -27.14 -26.69
N LEU A 14 2.58 -25.85 -26.59
CA LEU A 14 2.01 -24.95 -25.57
C LEU A 14 0.47 -25.03 -25.64
N PRO A 15 -0.24 -25.28 -24.52
CA PRO A 15 -1.69 -25.24 -24.52
C PRO A 15 -2.19 -23.89 -25.05
N ALA A 16 -3.18 -23.91 -25.93
CA ALA A 16 -3.68 -22.73 -26.65
C ALA A 16 -4.32 -21.64 -25.76
N ARG A 17 -4.53 -21.92 -24.47
CA ARG A 17 -4.88 -20.92 -23.45
C ARG A 17 -4.10 -21.20 -22.18
N LEU A 18 -3.36 -20.19 -21.73
CA LEU A 18 -3.06 -20.06 -20.32
C LEU A 18 -4.36 -19.57 -19.67
N ASP A 19 -4.92 -20.34 -18.74
CA ASP A 19 -6.02 -19.88 -17.89
C ASP A 19 -5.48 -18.75 -17.00
N GLY A 20 -5.54 -17.54 -17.54
CA GLY A 20 -4.83 -16.38 -17.02
C GLY A 20 -5.35 -15.93 -15.66
N VAL A 21 -4.59 -15.05 -15.04
CA VAL A 21 -5.03 -14.34 -13.83
C VAL A 21 -6.13 -13.36 -14.21
N VAL A 22 -7.24 -13.39 -13.47
CA VAL A 22 -8.29 -12.37 -13.56
C VAL A 22 -8.12 -11.36 -12.42
N ILE A 23 -8.15 -10.07 -12.76
CA ILE A 23 -8.15 -9.01 -11.77
C ILE A 23 -9.58 -8.76 -11.32
N GLY A 24 -9.82 -9.00 -10.03
CA GLY A 24 -11.08 -8.75 -9.36
C GLY A 24 -10.97 -7.66 -8.29
N VAL A 25 -12.06 -7.51 -7.55
CA VAL A 25 -12.18 -6.63 -6.38
C VAL A 25 -12.66 -7.45 -5.19
N LEU A 26 -12.04 -7.24 -4.04
CA LEU A 26 -12.49 -7.81 -2.77
C LEU A 26 -13.71 -7.02 -2.27
N LEU A 27 -14.86 -7.67 -2.16
CA LEU A 27 -16.11 -7.05 -1.71
C LEU A 27 -16.32 -7.18 -0.21
N ASP A 28 -15.93 -8.31 0.39
CA ASP A 28 -16.10 -8.53 1.83
C ASP A 28 -15.07 -9.53 2.39
N VAL A 29 -14.79 -9.39 3.69
CA VAL A 29 -13.96 -10.30 4.49
C VAL A 29 -14.71 -10.63 5.79
N PRO A 30 -15.54 -11.67 5.80
CA PRO A 30 -16.28 -12.10 6.99
C PRO A 30 -15.37 -12.81 8.01
N ASP A 31 -15.71 -12.73 9.30
CA ASP A 31 -14.82 -13.16 10.40
C ASP A 31 -14.61 -14.68 10.51
N ALA A 32 -15.51 -15.49 9.97
CA ALA A 32 -15.45 -16.95 10.01
C ALA A 32 -15.80 -17.63 8.66
N ALA A 33 -15.80 -16.87 7.56
CA ALA A 33 -16.16 -17.37 6.24
C ALA A 33 -15.16 -16.92 5.17
N ALA A 34 -15.29 -17.47 3.97
CA ALA A 34 -14.45 -17.12 2.84
C ALA A 34 -14.66 -15.65 2.40
N PRO A 35 -13.61 -14.96 1.93
CA PRO A 35 -13.74 -13.62 1.35
C PRO A 35 -14.68 -13.64 0.15
N VAL A 36 -15.40 -12.54 -0.07
CA VAL A 36 -16.30 -12.37 -1.22
C VAL A 36 -15.61 -11.51 -2.26
N VAL A 37 -15.59 -11.96 -3.50
CA VAL A 37 -14.95 -11.27 -4.63
C VAL A 37 -15.92 -11.07 -5.78
N ALA A 38 -15.69 -10.01 -6.55
CA ALA A 38 -16.30 -9.84 -7.87
C ALA A 38 -15.22 -9.55 -8.91
N TYR A 39 -15.52 -9.85 -10.15
CA TYR A 39 -14.61 -9.68 -11.28
C TYR A 39 -15.43 -9.51 -12.58
N PRO A 40 -14.82 -9.04 -13.68
CA PRO A 40 -15.54 -8.88 -14.94
C PRO A 40 -16.13 -10.21 -15.44
N GLY A 41 -17.44 -10.24 -15.68
CA GLY A 41 -18.15 -11.48 -16.05
C GLY A 41 -18.51 -12.39 -14.88
N CYS A 42 -18.39 -11.91 -13.62
CA CYS A 42 -18.86 -12.64 -12.45
C CYS A 42 -20.34 -13.01 -12.60
N PRO A 43 -20.72 -14.30 -12.46
CA PRO A 43 -22.08 -14.77 -12.67
C PRO A 43 -23.05 -14.39 -11.53
N SER A 44 -22.56 -13.71 -10.49
CA SER A 44 -23.33 -13.27 -9.33
C SER A 44 -23.21 -11.75 -9.17
N GLU A 45 -24.35 -11.07 -9.02
CA GLU A 45 -24.41 -9.62 -8.77
C GLU A 45 -23.86 -9.23 -7.39
N HIS A 46 -23.91 -10.13 -6.41
CA HIS A 46 -23.44 -9.90 -5.04
C HIS A 46 -22.00 -10.39 -4.83
N GLY A 47 -21.32 -10.87 -5.88
CA GLY A 47 -20.02 -11.53 -5.80
C GLY A 47 -20.11 -13.02 -5.42
N LEU A 48 -18.95 -13.65 -5.34
CA LEU A 48 -18.78 -15.07 -5.03
C LEU A 48 -17.79 -15.25 -3.88
N ALA A 49 -18.06 -16.23 -3.01
CA ALA A 49 -17.09 -16.66 -2.02
C ALA A 49 -15.87 -17.28 -2.71
N ALA A 50 -14.67 -16.86 -2.31
CA ALA A 50 -13.42 -17.34 -2.85
C ALA A 50 -12.61 -18.07 -1.78
N ALA A 51 -11.99 -19.19 -2.16
CA ALA A 51 -10.87 -19.69 -1.38
C ALA A 51 -9.72 -18.66 -1.43
N THR A 52 -8.88 -18.60 -0.41
CA THR A 52 -7.77 -17.64 -0.37
C THR A 52 -6.48 -18.29 0.09
N THR A 53 -5.36 -17.91 -0.53
CA THR A 53 -4.00 -18.31 -0.11
C THR A 53 -3.29 -17.25 0.73
N THR A 54 -3.94 -16.12 0.99
CA THR A 54 -3.36 -14.99 1.74
C THR A 54 -4.28 -14.56 2.88
N GLN A 55 -3.68 -13.99 3.92
CA GLN A 55 -4.44 -13.34 4.99
C GLN A 55 -5.03 -12.03 4.46
N LEU A 56 -6.31 -11.84 4.72
CA LEU A 56 -7.05 -10.64 4.36
C LEU A 56 -7.67 -10.06 5.62
N SER A 57 -7.77 -8.73 5.65
CA SER A 57 -8.47 -8.01 6.69
C SER A 57 -9.59 -7.17 6.09
N ARG A 58 -10.53 -6.71 6.92
CA ARG A 58 -11.59 -5.79 6.48
C ARG A 58 -11.04 -4.46 5.92
N ALA A 59 -9.81 -4.06 6.26
CA ALA A 59 -9.15 -2.90 5.68
C ALA A 59 -8.80 -3.06 4.19
N ASP A 60 -8.91 -4.28 3.66
CA ASP A 60 -8.54 -4.63 2.30
C ASP A 60 -9.74 -4.60 1.34
N ILE A 61 -10.96 -4.41 1.87
CA ILE A 61 -12.18 -4.29 1.08
C ILE A 61 -12.04 -3.15 0.06
N GLY A 62 -12.44 -3.42 -1.18
CA GLY A 62 -12.26 -2.53 -2.33
C GLY A 62 -10.88 -2.63 -3.01
N ALA A 63 -9.93 -3.37 -2.44
CA ALA A 63 -8.64 -3.60 -3.09
C ALA A 63 -8.78 -4.48 -4.34
N GLN A 64 -7.89 -4.25 -5.30
CA GLN A 64 -7.71 -5.14 -6.44
C GLN A 64 -7.03 -6.44 -6.00
N VAL A 65 -7.53 -7.56 -6.51
CA VAL A 65 -7.04 -8.90 -6.18
C VAL A 65 -6.77 -9.71 -7.45
N ALA A 66 -5.77 -10.58 -7.37
CA ALA A 66 -5.47 -11.59 -8.38
C ALA A 66 -6.28 -12.85 -8.09
N LEU A 67 -7.09 -13.27 -9.05
CA LEU A 67 -7.92 -14.47 -8.98
C LEU A 67 -7.45 -15.52 -9.99
N MET A 68 -7.50 -16.76 -9.56
CA MET A 68 -7.53 -17.95 -10.40
C MET A 68 -8.85 -18.68 -10.20
N PHE A 69 -9.12 -19.69 -11.03
CA PHE A 69 -10.35 -20.47 -10.97
C PHE A 69 -10.02 -21.95 -10.92
N VAL A 70 -10.59 -22.65 -9.94
CA VAL A 70 -10.34 -24.08 -9.74
C VAL A 70 -10.84 -24.84 -10.97
N ALA A 71 -9.94 -25.59 -11.62
CA ALA A 71 -10.22 -26.28 -12.90
C ALA A 71 -10.81 -25.38 -14.00
N GLY A 72 -10.55 -24.07 -13.94
CA GLY A 72 -11.07 -23.09 -14.90
C GLY A 72 -12.55 -22.72 -14.71
N ASP A 73 -13.23 -23.17 -13.66
CA ASP A 73 -14.64 -22.84 -13.39
C ASP A 73 -14.79 -21.42 -12.80
N PRO A 74 -15.40 -20.45 -13.52
CA PRO A 74 -15.60 -19.09 -13.02
C PRO A 74 -16.37 -19.03 -11.69
N ARG A 75 -17.19 -20.04 -11.39
CA ARG A 75 -17.98 -20.10 -10.15
C ARG A 75 -17.15 -20.49 -8.93
N GLN A 76 -15.89 -20.89 -9.12
CA GLN A 76 -14.97 -21.35 -8.07
C GLN A 76 -13.69 -20.50 -8.02
N PRO A 77 -13.78 -19.23 -7.58
CA PRO A 77 -12.62 -18.36 -7.50
C PRO A 77 -11.66 -18.77 -6.37
N LEU A 78 -10.36 -18.67 -6.68
CA LEU A 78 -9.24 -18.77 -5.76
C LEU A 78 -8.50 -17.43 -5.76
N LEU A 79 -8.59 -16.69 -4.65
CA LEU A 79 -7.85 -15.47 -4.43
C LEU A 79 -6.40 -15.82 -4.08
N ILE A 80 -5.48 -15.48 -4.99
CA ILE A 80 -4.05 -15.75 -4.84
C ILE A 80 -3.38 -14.66 -3.99
N GLY A 81 -3.77 -13.41 -4.22
CA GLY A 81 -3.22 -12.28 -3.46
C GLY A 81 -3.84 -10.94 -3.84
N ARG A 82 -3.51 -9.91 -3.06
CA ARG A 82 -3.82 -8.51 -3.40
C ARG A 82 -2.81 -7.97 -4.40
N ILE A 83 -3.28 -7.17 -5.34
CA ILE A 83 -2.41 -6.38 -6.22
C ILE A 83 -1.78 -5.28 -5.38
N GLN A 84 -0.48 -5.41 -5.12
CA GLN A 84 0.28 -4.44 -4.36
C GLN A 84 0.76 -3.32 -5.29
N ARG A 85 0.58 -2.07 -4.88
CA ARG A 85 1.44 -0.99 -5.36
C ARG A 85 2.70 -1.02 -4.51
N LEU A 86 3.85 -1.04 -5.15
CA LEU A 86 5.12 -0.92 -4.44
C LEU A 86 5.07 0.38 -3.62
N PRO A 87 5.47 0.34 -2.34
CA PRO A 87 5.57 1.55 -1.55
C PRO A 87 6.48 2.53 -2.28
N GLN A 88 6.01 3.76 -2.49
CA GLN A 88 6.90 4.85 -2.85
C GLN A 88 7.57 5.27 -1.54
N GLU A 89 8.70 4.65 -1.23
CA GLU A 89 9.35 4.78 0.08
C GLU A 89 9.78 6.24 0.32
N ALA A 90 9.37 6.78 1.47
CA ALA A 90 10.04 7.92 2.06
C ALA A 90 11.36 7.41 2.64
N LEU A 91 12.48 7.82 2.06
CA LEU A 91 13.81 7.41 2.53
C LEU A 91 14.20 8.22 3.76
N ALA A 92 14.61 7.51 4.82
CA ALA A 92 15.30 8.08 5.96
C ALA A 92 16.74 7.55 5.96
N GLN A 93 17.75 8.41 5.76
CA GLN A 93 19.16 8.01 5.83
C GLN A 93 19.72 8.31 7.22
N LEU A 94 20.40 7.32 7.79
CA LEU A 94 21.11 7.43 9.07
C LEU A 94 22.59 7.14 8.83
N ASP A 95 23.45 8.12 9.05
CA ASP A 95 24.91 7.99 8.90
C ASP A 95 25.65 7.78 10.24
N GLY A 96 24.89 7.59 11.33
CA GLY A 96 25.40 7.44 12.70
C GLY A 96 25.50 8.76 13.48
N GLU A 97 25.46 9.91 12.80
CA GLU A 97 25.51 11.25 13.41
C GLU A 97 24.28 12.11 13.06
N ARG A 98 23.64 11.84 11.93
CA ARG A 98 22.55 12.61 11.32
C ARG A 98 21.46 11.68 10.78
N LEU A 99 20.22 12.12 10.98
CA LEU A 99 19.02 11.54 10.38
C LEU A 99 18.45 12.52 9.34
N GLU A 100 18.33 12.07 8.09
CA GLU A 100 17.78 12.88 7.01
C GLU A 100 16.47 12.28 6.46
N PHE A 101 15.39 13.06 6.49
CA PHE A 101 14.11 12.71 5.90
C PHE A 101 13.93 13.47 4.57
N SER A 102 13.65 12.74 3.48
CA SER A 102 13.41 13.33 2.15
C SER A 102 12.10 12.83 1.53
N ALA A 103 11.35 13.73 0.90
CA ALA A 103 10.11 13.42 0.19
C ALA A 103 9.84 14.43 -0.95
N GLU A 104 9.23 13.97 -2.05
CA GLU A 104 8.95 14.81 -3.24
C GLU A 104 7.86 15.88 -3.00
N ARG A 105 6.95 15.64 -2.06
CA ARG A 105 5.75 16.47 -1.87
C ARG A 105 5.68 17.13 -0.51
N GLU A 106 5.76 16.32 0.54
CA GLU A 106 5.63 16.79 1.92
C GLU A 106 6.23 15.80 2.92
N ILE A 107 6.66 16.33 4.07
CA ILE A 107 7.04 15.55 5.25
C ILE A 107 6.15 16.01 6.40
N VAL A 108 5.43 15.07 7.04
CA VAL A 108 4.51 15.36 8.14
C VAL A 108 4.90 14.54 9.38
N LEU A 109 5.36 15.23 10.42
CA LEU A 109 5.58 14.64 11.74
C LEU A 109 4.34 14.91 12.60
N ARG A 110 3.51 13.88 12.88
CA ARG A 110 2.21 14.03 13.54
C ARG A 110 2.11 13.24 14.84
N CYS A 111 1.56 13.87 15.87
CA CYS A 111 1.11 13.23 17.10
C CYS A 111 -0.26 13.79 17.48
N GLY A 112 -1.33 13.01 17.30
CA GLY A 112 -2.71 13.46 17.51
C GLY A 112 -3.04 14.74 16.73
N LYS A 113 -3.45 15.79 17.46
CA LYS A 113 -3.81 17.11 16.91
C LYS A 113 -2.61 17.99 16.55
N ALA A 114 -1.39 17.61 16.93
CA ALA A 114 -0.18 18.38 16.65
C ALA A 114 0.55 17.86 15.39
N SER A 115 1.14 18.76 14.62
CA SER A 115 1.95 18.40 13.45
C SER A 115 3.01 19.42 13.09
N ILE A 116 4.16 18.96 12.60
CA ILE A 116 5.13 19.75 11.84
C ILE A 116 5.09 19.28 10.39
N THR A 117 4.82 20.19 9.45
CA THR A 117 4.70 19.88 8.03
C THR A 117 5.69 20.70 7.22
N LEU A 118 6.57 20.02 6.48
CA LEU A 118 7.42 20.60 5.44
C LEU A 118 6.76 20.35 4.08
N THR A 119 6.67 21.38 3.25
CA THR A 119 6.04 21.30 1.92
C THR A 119 7.08 21.49 0.81
N ARG A 120 6.83 20.94 -0.38
CA ARG A 120 7.68 21.19 -1.57
C ARG A 120 7.86 22.66 -1.94
N ALA A 121 6.95 23.55 -1.48
CA ALA A 121 7.03 24.98 -1.69
C ALA A 121 7.97 25.69 -0.68
N GLY A 122 8.68 24.93 0.17
CA GLY A 122 9.58 25.45 1.20
C GLY A 122 8.89 25.98 2.45
N LYS A 123 7.56 25.82 2.59
CA LYS A 123 6.84 26.22 3.81
C LYS A 123 7.04 25.18 4.91
N VAL A 124 7.31 25.67 6.12
CA VAL A 124 7.26 24.90 7.37
C VAL A 124 6.04 25.37 8.17
N ILE A 125 5.13 24.44 8.46
CA ILE A 125 3.88 24.70 9.17
C ILE A 125 3.89 23.92 10.48
N ILE A 126 3.80 24.63 11.61
CA ILE A 126 3.71 24.02 12.94
C ILE A 126 2.29 24.23 13.48
N ARG A 127 1.61 23.14 13.82
CA ARG A 127 0.26 23.15 14.39
C ARG A 127 0.23 22.42 15.73
N GLY A 128 -0.49 22.99 16.68
CA GLY A 128 -0.73 22.40 17.99
C GLY A 128 -1.69 23.28 18.79
N ALA A 129 -2.29 22.74 19.85
CA ALA A 129 -3.10 23.53 20.78
C ALA A 129 -2.25 24.57 21.54
N TYR A 130 -0.97 24.24 21.78
CA TYR A 130 0.01 25.10 22.42
C TYR A 130 1.36 24.93 21.73
N LEU A 131 2.11 26.03 21.57
CA LEU A 131 3.49 26.02 21.11
C LEU A 131 4.38 26.58 22.22
N SER A 132 5.29 25.76 22.76
CA SER A 132 6.31 26.21 23.71
C SER A 132 7.67 26.23 23.01
N SER A 133 8.26 27.41 22.88
CA SER A 133 9.61 27.58 22.34
C SER A 133 10.55 28.03 23.45
N ARG A 134 11.42 27.13 23.90
CA ARG A 134 12.41 27.39 24.95
C ARG A 134 13.81 27.18 24.39
N SER A 135 14.66 28.18 24.57
CA SER A 135 16.09 28.10 24.24
C SER A 135 16.91 28.56 25.44
N THR A 136 18.05 27.94 25.67
CA THR A 136 19.06 28.42 26.64
C THR A 136 19.86 29.60 26.10
N GLY A 137 19.85 29.78 24.77
CA GLY A 137 20.43 30.94 24.08
C GLY A 137 19.35 31.83 23.47
N VAL A 138 19.69 32.51 22.38
CA VAL A 138 18.77 33.41 21.68
C VAL A 138 17.84 32.64 20.73
N ASN A 139 16.54 32.93 20.81
CA ASN A 139 15.58 32.56 19.76
C ASN A 139 15.59 33.65 18.69
N ARG A 140 16.30 33.41 17.58
CA ARG A 140 16.45 34.39 16.50
C ARG A 140 15.36 34.19 15.45
N ILE A 141 14.48 35.18 15.32
CA ILE A 141 13.44 35.24 14.30
C ILE A 141 13.81 36.36 13.31
N LYS A 142 13.84 36.03 12.01
CA LYS A 142 14.15 36.97 10.93
C LYS A 142 13.16 36.75 9.79
N GLY A 143 12.68 37.84 9.20
CA GLY A 143 11.78 37.82 8.05
C GLY A 143 11.44 39.23 7.60
N GLY A 144 10.97 39.38 6.36
CA GLY A 144 10.50 40.68 5.84
C GLY A 144 9.30 41.25 6.61
N SER A 145 8.57 40.38 7.31
CA SER A 145 7.52 40.75 8.28
C SER A 145 7.37 39.65 9.32
N VAL A 146 7.19 40.04 10.59
CA VAL A 146 6.80 39.13 11.67
C VAL A 146 5.47 39.64 12.23
N GLN A 147 4.43 38.83 12.09
CA GLN A 147 3.10 39.15 12.64
C GLN A 147 2.89 38.33 13.91
N ILE A 148 2.64 39.04 15.01
CA ILE A 148 2.32 38.47 16.32
C ILE A 148 0.96 39.04 16.72
N ASN A 149 0.03 38.17 17.07
CA ASN A 149 -1.31 38.50 17.55
C ASN A 149 -1.57 37.71 18.82
#